data_AF-K9YF35-F1
#
_entry.id   AF-K9YF35-F1
#
_cell.length_a   1.000
_cell.length_b   1.000
_cell.length_c   1.000
_cell.angle_alpha   90.00
_cell.angle_beta   90.00
_cell.angle_gamma   90.00
#
_symmetry.space_group_name_H-M   'P 1'
#
loop_
_entity.id
_entity.type
_entity.pdbx_description
1 polymer ?
#
loop_
_entity_poly.entity_id
_entity_poly.type
_entity_poly.pdbx_seq_one_letter_code
_entity_poly.pdbx_strand_id
1 'polypeptide(L)'
;MELLEQLRSGLEIIVDFLILLLEGISIFCVLIGFIKALTCFPGWNADQRNGLPFLNMRLAFARWLGLALEFQLAADILATTVEPTLNQLIRLGMIAVIRTFLNYFLEKETTEGLKLKREIDPK
;
A
#
# COMPACT_ATOMS: atom_id res chain seq x y z
N MET A 1 1.16 32.36 -25.62
CA MET A 1 0.34 31.89 -24.48
C MET A 1 -0.37 30.59 -24.83
N GLU A 2 -0.95 30.45 -26.04
CA GLU A 2 -1.60 29.21 -26.51
C GLU A 2 -0.73 27.93 -26.45
N LEU A 3 0.57 28.00 -26.81
CA LEU A 3 1.48 26.83 -26.73
C LEU A 3 1.68 26.31 -25.29
N LEU A 4 1.69 27.19 -24.30
CA LEU A 4 1.86 26.81 -22.89
C LEU A 4 0.57 26.19 -22.34
N GLU A 5 -0.59 26.68 -22.76
CA GLU A 5 -1.89 26.10 -22.41
C GLU A 5 -2.08 24.71 -23.03
N GLN A 6 -1.68 24.51 -24.29
CA GLN A 6 -1.71 23.20 -24.94
C GLN A 6 -0.77 22.19 -24.26
N LEU A 7 0.45 22.59 -23.89
CA LEU A 7 1.36 21.70 -23.17
C LEU A 7 0.87 21.38 -21.76
N ARG A 8 0.29 22.35 -21.05
CA ARG A 8 -0.31 22.11 -19.73
C ARG A 8 -1.48 21.14 -19.82
N SER A 9 -2.41 21.36 -20.75
CA SER A 9 -3.54 20.44 -20.99
C SER A 9 -3.09 19.03 -21.35
N GLY A 10 -2.07 18.90 -22.20
CA GLY A 10 -1.50 17.58 -22.52
C GLY A 10 -0.87 16.89 -21.31
N LEU A 11 -0.17 17.64 -20.46
CA LEU A 11 0.45 17.10 -19.24
C LEU A 11 -0.59 16.65 -18.21
N GLU A 12 -1.65 17.41 -18.02
CA GLU A 12 -2.76 17.09 -17.11
C GLU A 12 -3.39 15.73 -17.46
N ILE A 13 -3.69 15.51 -18.75
CA ILE A 13 -4.26 14.25 -19.23
C ILE A 13 -3.30 13.06 -19.00
N ILE A 14 -2.00 13.25 -19.25
CA ILE A 14 -0.99 12.20 -19.08
C ILE A 14 -0.84 11.83 -17.61
N VAL A 15 -0.79 12.83 -16.73
CA VAL A 15 -0.63 12.62 -15.29
C VAL A 15 -1.87 11.95 -14.70
N ASP A 16 -3.07 12.40 -15.06
CA ASP A 16 -4.32 11.76 -14.62
C ASP A 16 -4.39 10.28 -15.05
N PHE A 17 -3.94 9.99 -16.28
CA PHE A 17 -3.86 8.62 -16.77
C PHE A 17 -2.85 7.76 -15.98
N LEU A 18 -1.68 8.33 -15.64
CA LEU A 18 -0.68 7.64 -14.81
C LEU A 18 -1.17 7.41 -13.38
N ILE A 19 -1.83 8.38 -12.77
CA ILE A 19 -2.46 8.25 -11.46
C ILE A 19 -3.46 7.09 -11.47
N LEU A 20 -4.36 7.07 -12.46
CA LEU A 20 -5.35 6.00 -12.60
C LEU A 20 -4.69 4.62 -12.74
N LEU A 21 -3.63 4.50 -13.53
CA LEU A 21 -2.88 3.25 -13.67
C LEU A 21 -2.24 2.80 -12.35
N LEU A 22 -1.57 3.71 -11.65
CA LEU A 22 -0.88 3.40 -10.40
C LEU A 22 -1.86 3.02 -9.28
N GLU A 23 -2.99 3.73 -9.18
CA GLU A 23 -4.08 3.38 -8.27
C GLU A 23 -4.66 2.00 -8.62
N GLY A 24 -4.87 1.72 -9.90
CA GLY A 24 -5.35 0.42 -10.37
C GLY A 24 -4.40 -0.73 -9.99
N ILE A 25 -3.09 -0.55 -10.19
CA ILE A 25 -2.06 -1.54 -9.81
C ILE A 25 -2.03 -1.72 -8.29
N SER A 26 -2.15 -0.63 -7.52
CA SER A 26 -2.21 -0.68 -6.06
C SER A 26 -3.39 -1.53 -5.58
N ILE A 27 -4.60 -1.26 -6.08
CA ILE A 27 -5.82 -2.03 -5.77
C ILE A 27 -5.63 -3.51 -6.13
N PHE A 28 -5.03 -3.79 -7.29
CA PHE A 28 -4.75 -5.15 -7.72
C PHE A 28 -3.78 -5.90 -6.79
N CYS A 29 -2.73 -5.21 -6.31
CA CYS A 29 -1.80 -5.77 -5.32
C CYS A 29 -2.50 -6.11 -4.00
N VAL A 30 -3.38 -5.23 -3.51
CA VAL A 30 -4.19 -5.48 -2.30
C VAL A 30 -5.08 -6.71 -2.51
N LEU A 31 -5.74 -6.82 -3.66
CA LEU A 31 -6.60 -7.96 -3.98
C LEU A 31 -5.82 -9.29 -4.01
N ILE A 32 -4.65 -9.33 -4.67
CA ILE A 32 -3.82 -10.54 -4.68
C ILE A 32 -3.38 -10.90 -3.27
N GLY A 33 -2.92 -9.91 -2.48
CA GLY A 33 -2.54 -10.12 -1.10
C GLY A 33 -3.68 -10.72 -0.28
N PHE A 34 -4.89 -10.19 -0.45
CA PHE A 34 -6.08 -10.66 0.24
C PHE A 34 -6.46 -12.10 -0.15
N ILE A 35 -6.45 -12.44 -1.45
CA ILE A 35 -6.70 -13.81 -1.92
C ILE A 35 -5.65 -14.78 -1.37
N LYS A 36 -4.36 -14.41 -1.42
CA LYS A 36 -3.27 -15.23 -0.86
C LYS A 36 -3.44 -15.42 0.64
N ALA A 37 -3.85 -14.39 1.36
CA ALA A 37 -4.14 -14.47 2.78
C ALA A 37 -5.27 -15.49 3.03
N LEU A 38 -6.42 -15.34 2.35
CA LEU A 38 -7.56 -16.27 2.48
C LEU A 38 -7.22 -17.72 2.16
N THR A 39 -6.48 -17.97 1.07
CA THR A 39 -6.09 -19.33 0.67
C THR A 39 -5.06 -19.97 1.61
N CYS A 40 -4.32 -19.17 2.37
CA CYS A 40 -3.34 -19.63 3.35
C CYS A 40 -3.96 -19.80 4.74
N PHE A 41 -5.26 -19.53 4.91
CA PHE A 41 -5.95 -19.67 6.20
C PHE A 41 -5.91 -21.15 6.63
N PRO A 42 -5.08 -21.50 7.62
CA PRO A 42 -5.09 -22.85 8.14
C PRO A 42 -6.41 -22.96 8.91
N GLY A 43 -7.28 -23.88 8.50
CA GLY A 43 -8.63 -23.99 9.09
C GLY A 43 -8.62 -23.99 10.62
N TRP A 44 -9.77 -23.69 11.22
CA TRP A 44 -10.04 -23.56 12.67
C TRP A 44 -9.44 -24.65 13.59
N ASN A 45 -9.01 -25.78 13.03
CA ASN A 45 -8.30 -26.87 13.71
C ASN A 45 -6.78 -26.68 13.88
N ALA A 46 -6.22 -25.53 13.49
CA ALA A 46 -4.82 -25.21 13.77
C ALA A 46 -4.64 -24.98 15.27
N ASP A 47 -4.15 -26.03 15.94
CA ASP A 47 -3.76 -26.06 17.35
C ASP A 47 -3.25 -24.70 17.85
N GLN A 48 -3.99 -24.16 18.84
CA GLN A 48 -3.80 -22.86 19.48
C GLN A 48 -2.41 -22.66 20.11
N ARG A 49 -1.57 -23.70 20.07
CA ARG A 49 -0.19 -23.73 20.59
C ARG A 49 0.87 -23.22 19.61
N ASN A 50 0.58 -23.11 18.31
CA ASN A 50 1.56 -22.64 17.32
C ASN A 50 1.02 -21.39 16.59
N GLY A 51 1.27 -20.18 17.09
CA GLY A 51 0.90 -18.91 16.42
C GLY A 51 1.65 -18.61 15.11
N LEU A 52 2.57 -19.49 14.70
CA LEU A 52 3.45 -19.35 13.54
C LEU A 52 2.73 -19.34 12.17
N PRO A 53 1.67 -20.13 11.90
CA PRO A 53 0.96 -20.13 10.61
C PRO A 53 0.21 -18.82 10.37
N PHE A 54 -0.49 -18.30 11.39
CA PHE A 54 -1.20 -17.03 11.32
C PHE A 54 -0.24 -15.86 11.12
N LEU A 55 0.90 -15.88 11.83
CA LEU A 55 1.96 -14.91 11.63
C LEU A 55 2.50 -14.94 10.19
N ASN A 56 2.76 -16.12 9.62
CA ASN A 56 3.23 -16.24 8.24
C ASN A 56 2.21 -15.69 7.22
N MET A 57 0.91 -15.95 7.41
CA MET A 57 -0.17 -15.40 6.59
C MET A 57 -0.20 -13.87 6.67
N ARG A 58 -0.11 -13.31 7.88
CA ARG A 58 -0.07 -11.86 8.12
C ARG A 58 1.16 -11.21 7.48
N LEU A 59 2.34 -11.82 7.61
CA LEU A 59 3.58 -11.34 6.98
C LEU A 59 3.48 -11.37 5.45
N ALA A 60 2.88 -12.41 4.87
CA ALA A 60 2.66 -12.49 3.44
C ALA A 60 1.70 -11.39 2.94
N PHE A 61 0.61 -11.15 3.66
CA PHE A 61 -0.34 -10.08 3.33
C PHE A 61 0.29 -8.69 3.45
N ALA A 62 1.08 -8.46 4.50
CA ALA A 62 1.75 -7.18 4.72
C ALA A 62 2.73 -6.81 3.60
N ARG A 63 3.40 -7.79 2.97
CA ARG A 63 4.27 -7.54 1.79
C ARG A 63 3.48 -7.01 0.60
N TRP A 64 2.31 -7.57 0.32
CA TRP A 64 1.44 -7.11 -0.78
C TRP A 64 0.85 -5.73 -0.49
N LEU A 65 0.52 -5.46 0.78
CA LEU A 65 0.10 -4.12 1.20
C LEU A 65 1.22 -3.09 1.06
N GLY A 66 2.44 -3.40 1.49
CA GLY A 66 3.60 -2.51 1.29
C GLY A 66 3.80 -2.13 -0.18
N LEU A 67 3.74 -3.12 -1.08
CA LEU A 67 3.84 -2.89 -2.52
C LEU A 67 2.70 -1.99 -3.04
N ALA A 68 1.46 -2.23 -2.61
CA ALA A 68 0.33 -1.39 -2.98
C ALA A 68 0.53 0.07 -2.53
N LEU A 69 1.09 0.28 -1.34
CA LEU A 69 1.33 1.59 -0.75
C LEU A 69 2.43 2.37 -1.49
N GLU A 70 3.45 1.69 -2.03
CA GLU A 70 4.49 2.32 -2.86
C GLU A 70 3.91 2.87 -4.17
N PHE A 71 3.06 2.10 -4.86
CA PHE A 71 2.39 2.58 -6.07
C PHE A 71 1.44 3.74 -5.79
N GLN A 72 0.74 3.68 -4.67
CA GLN A 72 -0.16 4.75 -4.26
C GLN A 72 0.61 6.03 -3.88
N LEU A 73 1.82 5.90 -3.31
CA LEU A 73 2.72 7.04 -3.07
C LEU A 73 3.18 7.68 -4.38
N ALA A 74 3.53 6.87 -5.38
CA ALA A 74 3.87 7.38 -6.71
C ALA A 74 2.69 8.15 -7.34
N ALA A 75 1.46 7.66 -7.20
CA ALA A 75 0.25 8.33 -7.67
C ALA A 75 0.04 9.70 -6.98
N ASP A 76 0.20 9.76 -5.65
CA ASP A 76 0.07 11.01 -4.90
C ASP A 76 1.13 12.04 -5.32
N ILE A 77 2.38 11.62 -5.53
CA ILE A 77 3.45 12.51 -6.02
C ILE A 77 3.04 13.11 -7.37
N LEU A 78 2.57 12.29 -8.31
CA LEU A 78 2.10 12.76 -9.62
C LEU A 78 0.93 13.75 -9.48
N ALA A 79 -0.04 13.48 -8.60
CA ALA A 79 -1.17 14.38 -8.34
C ALA A 79 -0.72 15.77 -7.86
N THR A 80 0.33 15.85 -7.02
CA THR A 80 0.86 17.16 -6.57
C THR A 80 1.51 17.98 -7.67
N THR A 81 1.94 17.37 -8.78
CA THR A 81 2.65 18.09 -9.86
C THR A 81 1.72 18.85 -10.80
N VAL A 82 0.44 18.47 -10.88
CA VAL A 82 -0.51 19.00 -11.86
C VAL A 82 -1.37 20.13 -11.31
N GLU A 83 -1.98 19.93 -10.13
CA GLU A 83 -2.86 20.92 -9.50
C GLU A 83 -2.43 21.19 -8.05
N PRO A 84 -1.61 22.22 -7.80
CA PRO A 84 -1.34 22.69 -6.45
C PRO A 84 -2.52 23.55 -5.96
N THR A 85 -3.76 23.04 -5.97
CA THR A 85 -4.88 23.73 -5.33
C THR A 85 -4.92 23.37 -3.85
N LEU A 86 -5.11 24.37 -2.98
CA LEU A 86 -5.10 24.16 -1.51
C LEU A 86 -6.10 23.09 -1.05
N ASN A 87 -7.29 23.03 -1.67
CA ASN A 87 -8.30 22.05 -1.30
C ASN A 87 -7.92 20.61 -1.70
N GLN A 88 -7.36 20.42 -2.90
CA GLN A 88 -6.86 19.10 -3.31
C GLN A 88 -5.62 18.71 -2.50
N LEU A 89 -4.73 19.67 -2.22
CA LEU A 89 -3.54 19.45 -1.40
C LEU A 89 -3.90 19.03 0.03
N ILE A 90 -4.95 19.61 0.64
CA ILE A 90 -5.44 19.19 1.97
C ILE A 90 -6.03 17.78 1.92
N ARG A 91 -6.85 17.46 0.92
CA ARG A 91 -7.42 16.11 0.76
C ARG A 91 -6.32 15.06 0.57
N LEU A 92 -5.35 15.37 -0.28
CA LEU A 92 -4.18 14.53 -0.52
C LEU A 92 -3.31 14.40 0.73
N GLY A 93 -3.13 15.50 1.48
CA GLY A 93 -2.42 15.51 2.76
C GLY A 93 -3.07 14.58 3.80
N MET A 94 -4.42 14.58 3.89
CA MET A 94 -5.13 13.64 4.76
C MET A 94 -4.92 12.19 4.32
N ILE A 95 -4.98 11.91 3.01
CA ILE A 95 -4.72 10.56 2.47
C ILE A 95 -3.28 10.13 2.81
N ALA A 96 -2.30 11.01 2.64
CA ALA A 96 -0.91 10.75 2.97
C ALA A 96 -0.68 10.48 4.47
N VAL A 97 -1.36 11.22 5.35
CA VAL A 97 -1.31 10.98 6.81
C VAL A 97 -1.89 9.62 7.17
N ILE A 98 -3.08 9.28 6.66
CA ILE A 98 -3.71 7.96 6.86
C ILE A 98 -2.76 6.86 6.38
N ARG A 99 -2.16 7.05 5.19
CA ARG A 99 -1.21 6.09 4.62
C ARG A 99 0.01 5.91 5.50
N THR A 100 0.60 7.01 5.98
CA THR A 100 1.78 6.97 6.85
C THR A 100 1.48 6.22 8.14
N PHE A 101 0.31 6.48 8.74
CA PHE A 101 -0.10 5.83 9.97
C PHE A 101 -0.33 4.32 9.77
N LEU A 102 -1.05 3.92 8.71
CA LEU A 102 -1.30 2.52 8.40
C LEU A 102 -0.01 1.77 8.04
N ASN A 103 0.85 2.35 7.19
CA ASN A 103 2.09 1.70 6.78
C ASN A 103 3.05 1.53 7.97
N TYR A 104 3.18 2.56 8.81
CA TYR A 104 3.98 2.49 10.03
C TYR A 104 3.48 1.40 10.99
N PHE A 105 2.17 1.30 11.18
CA PHE A 105 1.59 0.26 12.04
C PHE A 105 1.85 -1.14 11.49
N LEU A 106 1.67 -1.34 10.17
CA LEU A 106 1.95 -2.61 9.51
C LEU A 106 3.42 -3.02 9.61
N GLU A 107 4.35 -2.08 9.39
CA GLU A 107 5.79 -2.33 9.44
C GLU A 107 6.24 -2.64 10.88
N LYS A 108 5.66 -1.94 11.86
CA LYS A 108 5.92 -2.20 13.27
C LYS A 108 5.46 -3.61 13.66
N GLU A 109 4.23 -3.98 13.31
CA GLU A 109 3.66 -5.29 13.64
C GLU A 109 4.37 -6.44 12.94
N THR A 110 4.80 -6.25 11.68
CA THR A 110 5.61 -7.26 10.98
C THR A 110 6.98 -7.44 11.60
N THR A 111 7.62 -6.34 12.02
CA THR A 111 8.92 -6.37 12.71
C THR A 111 8.82 -7.08 14.07
N GLU A 112 7.78 -6.79 14.84
CA GLU A 112 7.53 -7.46 16.13
C GLU A 112 7.24 -8.95 15.95
N GLY A 113 6.43 -9.31 14.96
CA GLY A 113 6.17 -10.71 14.61
C GLY A 113 7.43 -11.47 14.17
N LEU A 114 8.29 -10.86 13.35
CA LEU A 114 9.57 -11.44 12.92
C LEU A 114 10.55 -11.67 14.08
N LYS A 115 10.55 -10.80 15.10
CA LYS A 115 11.36 -10.98 16.31
C LYS A 115 10.89 -12.19 17.11
N LEU A 116 9.58 -12.35 17.32
CA LEU A 116 9.02 -13.52 17.99
C LEU A 116 9.37 -14.84 17.28
N LYS A 117 9.34 -14.85 15.94
CA LYS A 117 9.73 -16.05 15.16
C LYS A 117 11.21 -16.40 15.32
N ARG A 118 12.10 -15.41 15.49
CA ARG A 118 13.53 -15.63 15.73
C ARG A 118 13.83 -16.15 17.14
N GLU A 119 12.99 -15.84 18.12
CA GLU A 119 13.18 -16.28 19.51
C GLU A 119 12.65 -17.70 19.76
N ILE A 120 11.60 -18.11 19.02
CA ILE A 120 10.99 -19.44 19.11
C ILE A 120 11.79 -20.50 18.32
N ASP A 121 12.51 -20.10 17.27
CA ASP A 121 13.32 -21.00 16.43
C ASP A 121 14.80 -20.56 16.45
N PRO A 122 15.53 -20.78 17.56
CA PRO A 122 16.97 -20.57 17.61
C PRO A 122 17.62 -21.70 16.80
N LYS A 123 18.13 -21.35 15.61
CA LYS A 123 19.00 -22.23 14.82
C LYS A 123 20.12 -22.85 15.65
#